data_AF-G0WH23-F1
#
_entry.id   AF-G0WH23-F1
#
_cell.length_a   1.000
_cell.length_b   1.000
_cell.length_c   1.000
_cell.angle_alpha   90.00
_cell.angle_beta   90.00
_cell.angle_gamma   90.00
#
_symmetry.space_group_name_H-M   'P 1'
#
loop_
_entity.id
_entity.type
_entity.pdbx_description
1 polymer ?
#
loop_
_entity_poly.entity_id
_entity_poly.type
_entity_poly.pdbx_seq_one_letter_code
_entity_poly.pdbx_strand_id
1 'polypeptide(L)'
;MDVLAHCRIYPLANYIRPELKFINISNDLIINNNKSIISVNDHLDDDKNDDNNTNKVALAHLIEHEFKLTTFKKKLLIDLITIPNHEKNGKNSYLIIDISSTWKQYLIELFDRENNQTNFTTSINYMNSFSILNMDGLINFLMQLNGSPIDALKRCQQYPSTSSDSIDQYQLSGIIIDNLSYISSSSSSSTSTFPLLLKLLKLLRKSFGCWIFTTSYGISYYKGIENSLESSPSSSSIHLQQHSKKLPTYFPESFINGMDMILLHETELKSRIL
;
A
#
# COMPACT_ATOMS: atom_id res chain seq x y z
N MET A 1 -7.94 47.62 16.73
CA MET A 1 -8.26 46.99 15.43
C MET A 1 -7.58 45.63 15.28
N ASP A 2 -6.43 45.37 15.92
CA ASP A 2 -5.69 44.11 15.74
C ASP A 2 -6.43 42.84 16.20
N VAL A 3 -7.29 42.92 17.21
CA VAL A 3 -8.01 41.73 17.72
C VAL A 3 -8.92 41.09 16.65
N LEU A 4 -9.54 41.90 15.78
CA LEU A 4 -10.37 41.40 14.67
C LEU A 4 -9.55 40.72 13.57
N ALA A 5 -8.32 41.20 13.32
CA ALA A 5 -7.40 40.57 12.36
C ALA A 5 -6.88 39.20 12.83
N HIS A 6 -6.97 38.92 14.13
CA HIS A 6 -6.54 37.66 14.74
C HIS A 6 -7.69 36.68 15.02
N CYS A 7 -8.94 37.07 14.74
CA CYS A 7 -10.07 36.14 14.78
C CYS A 7 -9.98 35.14 13.63
N ARG A 8 -9.69 33.87 13.97
CA ARG A 8 -9.68 32.76 13.01
C ARG A 8 -10.99 32.01 13.06
N ILE A 9 -11.77 32.12 11.98
CA ILE A 9 -12.96 31.31 11.77
C ILE A 9 -12.54 30.07 11.00
N TYR A 10 -12.69 28.91 11.63
CA TYR A 10 -12.37 27.62 11.00
C TYR A 10 -13.67 26.91 10.60
N PRO A 11 -13.91 26.67 9.30
CA PRO A 11 -15.05 25.88 8.84
C PRO A 11 -15.09 24.50 9.49
N LEU A 12 -16.30 24.00 9.77
CA LEU A 12 -16.51 22.67 10.38
C LEU A 12 -15.84 21.55 9.57
N ALA A 13 -15.83 21.68 8.23
CA ALA A 13 -15.16 20.76 7.32
C ALA A 13 -13.65 20.58 7.61
N ASN A 14 -12.98 21.54 8.25
CA ASN A 14 -11.58 21.41 8.63
C ASN A 14 -11.34 20.37 9.73
N TYR A 15 -12.39 20.05 10.50
CA TYR A 15 -12.39 19.13 11.62
C TYR A 15 -12.95 17.76 11.26
N ILE A 16 -13.70 17.64 10.16
CA ILE A 16 -14.14 16.36 9.61
C ILE A 16 -12.99 15.80 8.79
N ARG A 17 -12.06 15.10 9.46
CA ARG A 17 -10.97 14.37 8.81
C ARG A 17 -11.24 12.88 8.94
N PRO A 18 -10.95 12.07 7.90
CA PRO A 18 -11.06 10.64 8.02
C PRO A 18 -10.09 10.15 9.10
N GLU A 19 -10.49 9.10 9.81
CA GLU A 19 -9.60 8.42 10.73
C GLU A 19 -8.42 7.81 9.97
N LEU A 20 -7.21 8.16 10.37
CA LEU A 20 -5.99 7.68 9.72
C LEU A 20 -5.70 6.26 10.18
N LYS A 21 -5.72 5.32 9.23
CA LYS A 21 -5.26 3.94 9.42
C LYS A 21 -3.76 3.85 9.11
N PHE A 22 -3.12 2.87 9.72
CA PHE A 22 -1.70 2.58 9.58
C PHE A 22 -1.50 1.08 9.37
N ILE A 23 -0.42 0.73 8.69
CA ILE A 23 -0.05 -0.66 8.45
C ILE A 23 0.52 -1.22 9.74
N ASN A 24 -0.09 -2.29 10.25
CA ASN A 24 0.48 -3.08 11.32
C ASN A 24 1.17 -4.29 10.69
N ILE A 25 2.50 -4.26 10.64
CA ILE A 25 3.29 -5.38 10.13
C ILE A 25 3.78 -6.18 11.33
N SER A 26 3.32 -7.43 11.44
CA SER A 26 3.71 -8.33 12.51
C SER A 26 5.23 -8.47 12.60
N ASN A 27 5.75 -8.45 13.84
CA ASN A 27 7.18 -8.61 14.10
C ASN A 27 7.76 -9.89 13.50
N ASP A 28 6.94 -10.93 13.35
CA ASP A 28 7.34 -12.21 12.75
C ASP A 28 7.73 -12.09 11.27
N LEU A 29 7.25 -11.05 10.59
CA LEU A 29 7.51 -10.77 9.18
C LEU A 29 8.77 -9.91 8.96
N ILE A 30 9.31 -9.30 10.02
CA ILE A 30 10.41 -8.33 9.93
C ILE A 30 11.67 -8.86 10.65
N ILE A 31 12.81 -8.84 9.97
CA ILE A 31 14.13 -9.03 10.60
C ILE A 31 14.58 -7.68 11.17
N ASN A 32 14.40 -7.49 12.47
CA ASN A 32 14.91 -6.32 13.19
C ASN A 32 16.41 -6.47 13.47
N ASN A 33 17.26 -6.01 12.55
CA ASN A 33 18.69 -5.82 12.85
C ASN A 33 18.94 -4.58 13.73
N ASN A 34 17.97 -3.65 13.78
CA ASN A 34 18.00 -2.49 14.64
C ASN A 34 16.91 -2.64 15.72
N LYS A 35 17.31 -2.88 16.96
CA LYS A 35 16.45 -3.05 18.15
C LYS A 35 15.54 -1.86 18.49
N SER A 36 15.48 -0.80 17.69
CA SER A 36 14.86 0.48 18.08
C SER A 36 13.60 0.88 17.30
N ILE A 37 13.09 0.06 16.37
CA ILE A 37 12.07 0.55 15.41
C ILE A 37 10.69 -0.07 15.60
N ILE A 38 10.57 -1.23 16.26
CA ILE A 38 9.27 -1.86 16.49
C ILE A 38 9.20 -2.47 17.89
N SER A 39 8.79 -1.69 18.87
CA SER A 39 8.22 -2.22 20.11
C SER A 39 6.72 -2.37 19.89
N VAL A 40 6.28 -3.61 19.62
CA VAL A 40 4.86 -3.97 19.77
C VAL A 40 4.67 -4.26 21.25
N ASN A 41 3.77 -3.50 21.88
CA ASN A 41 3.40 -3.66 23.28
C ASN A 41 2.76 -5.03 23.52
N ASP A 42 3.51 -5.94 24.14
CA ASP A 42 2.95 -6.76 25.21
C ASP A 42 3.22 -5.99 26.51
N HIS A 43 2.22 -5.29 27.03
CA HIS A 43 1.92 -5.24 28.47
C HIS A 43 0.73 -4.31 28.73
N LEU A 44 -0.25 -4.90 29.40
CA LEU A 44 -1.30 -4.28 30.20
C LEU A 44 -0.64 -3.33 31.21
N ASP A 45 -1.11 -2.08 31.30
CA ASP A 45 -1.43 -1.36 32.55
C ASP A 45 -1.47 0.16 32.36
N ASP A 46 -2.19 0.78 33.29
CA ASP A 46 -2.77 2.12 33.31
C ASP A 46 -1.81 3.33 33.23
N ASP A 47 -2.44 4.45 32.87
CA ASP A 47 -2.12 5.84 33.22
C ASP A 47 -0.93 6.57 32.54
N LYS A 48 -1.34 7.48 31.63
CA LYS A 48 -0.87 8.87 31.42
C LYS A 48 0.62 9.12 31.07
N ASN A 49 0.77 9.77 29.91
CA ASN A 49 1.92 10.55 29.42
C ASN A 49 3.15 9.75 28.99
N ASP A 50 3.28 9.47 27.69
CA ASP A 50 4.25 10.16 26.83
C ASP A 50 4.31 9.50 25.45
N ASP A 51 4.61 10.32 24.44
CA ASP A 51 4.79 10.03 23.01
C ASP A 51 5.86 8.95 22.70
N ASN A 52 5.63 7.71 23.12
CA ASN A 52 6.50 6.58 22.81
C ASN A 52 6.15 5.96 21.45
N ASN A 53 6.53 6.70 20.40
CA ASN A 53 7.27 6.24 19.22
C ASN A 53 6.98 4.84 18.64
N THR A 54 5.71 4.43 18.53
CA THR A 54 5.34 3.41 17.55
C THR A 54 5.35 4.06 16.19
N ASN A 55 6.31 3.68 15.34
CA ASN A 55 6.42 4.23 13.97
C ASN A 55 5.14 3.89 13.20
N LYS A 56 4.26 4.89 13.09
CA LYS A 56 2.99 4.80 12.38
C LYS A 56 3.25 4.76 10.87
N VAL A 57 3.29 3.56 10.30
CA VAL A 57 3.56 3.35 8.87
C VAL A 57 2.29 3.59 8.07
N ALA A 58 2.31 4.58 7.18
CA ALA A 58 1.17 4.91 6.32
C ALA A 58 1.37 4.47 4.88
N LEU A 59 2.58 4.67 4.36
CA LEU A 59 3.01 4.25 3.03
C LEU A 59 4.19 3.29 3.18
N ALA A 60 3.98 2.04 2.77
CA ALA A 60 5.02 1.03 2.71
C ALA A 60 5.28 0.58 1.28
N HIS A 61 6.55 0.27 1.01
CA HIS A 61 6.98 -0.30 -0.26
C HIS A 61 7.78 -1.57 -0.04
N LEU A 62 7.36 -2.67 -0.67
CA LEU A 62 8.05 -3.96 -0.63
C LEU A 62 8.83 -4.17 -1.92
N ILE A 63 10.13 -4.39 -1.78
CA ILE A 63 11.02 -4.84 -2.85
C ILE A 63 11.19 -6.34 -2.70
N GLU A 64 10.81 -7.11 -3.71
CA GLU A 64 10.91 -8.57 -3.71
C GLU A 64 11.57 -9.09 -4.99
N HIS A 65 11.90 -10.38 -5.01
CA HIS A 65 12.53 -11.01 -6.18
C HIS A 65 11.67 -12.12 -6.80
N GLU A 66 10.55 -12.48 -6.16
CA GLU A 66 9.68 -13.57 -6.59
C GLU A 66 8.45 -13.05 -7.35
N PHE A 67 8.13 -13.69 -8.48
CA PHE A 67 6.90 -13.41 -9.21
C PHE A 67 5.65 -13.88 -8.46
N LYS A 68 5.75 -15.00 -7.75
CA LYS A 68 4.60 -15.64 -7.10
C LYS A 68 4.16 -14.83 -5.88
N LEU A 69 2.91 -15.06 -5.47
CA LEU A 69 2.40 -14.52 -4.22
C LEU A 69 3.19 -15.14 -3.04
N THR A 70 4.09 -14.33 -2.48
CA THR A 70 5.01 -14.74 -1.39
C THR A 70 4.26 -15.07 -0.11
N THR A 71 4.88 -15.88 0.76
CA THR A 71 4.28 -16.19 2.07
C THR A 71 4.16 -14.94 2.94
N PHE A 72 5.07 -13.97 2.77
CA PHE A 72 5.01 -12.66 3.40
C PHE A 72 3.70 -11.94 3.06
N LYS A 73 3.35 -11.83 1.77
CA LYS A 73 2.11 -11.15 1.33
C LYS A 73 0.85 -11.86 1.83
N LYS A 74 0.87 -13.19 1.84
CA LYS A 74 -0.24 -14.01 2.38
C LYS A 74 -0.45 -13.75 3.86
N LYS A 75 0.61 -13.83 4.65
CA LYS A 75 0.57 -13.54 6.09
C LYS A 75 0.16 -12.09 6.37
N LEU A 76 0.73 -11.13 5.65
CA LEU A 76 0.34 -9.72 5.75
C LEU A 76 -1.16 -9.55 5.52
N LEU A 77 -1.72 -10.17 4.47
CA LEU A 77 -3.15 -10.07 4.20
C LEU A 77 -3.97 -10.71 5.32
N ILE A 78 -3.58 -11.90 5.80
CA ILE A 78 -4.25 -12.58 6.92
C ILE A 78 -4.23 -11.70 8.15
N ASP A 79 -3.08 -11.15 8.54
CA ASP A 79 -2.95 -10.28 9.71
C ASP A 79 -3.86 -9.04 9.57
N LEU A 80 -3.96 -8.45 8.38
CA LEU A 80 -4.82 -7.29 8.12
C LEU A 80 -6.33 -7.59 8.19
N ILE A 81 -6.72 -8.83 7.88
CA ILE A 81 -8.11 -9.28 7.88
C ILE A 81 -8.52 -9.81 9.26
N THR A 82 -7.61 -10.53 9.92
CA THR A 82 -7.90 -11.29 11.15
C THR A 82 -7.65 -10.51 12.42
N ILE A 83 -6.68 -9.58 12.44
CA ILE A 83 -6.47 -8.72 13.60
C ILE A 83 -7.68 -7.79 13.63
N PRO A 84 -8.57 -7.90 14.64
CA PRO A 84 -9.58 -6.89 14.83
C PRO A 84 -8.82 -5.62 15.20
N ASN A 85 -8.70 -4.69 14.26
CA ASN A 85 -8.41 -3.31 14.64
C ASN A 85 -9.42 -3.01 15.76
N HIS A 86 -8.94 -2.60 16.93
CA HIS A 86 -9.69 -2.39 18.18
C HIS A 86 -10.88 -1.39 18.07
N GLU A 87 -11.29 -1.07 16.86
CA GLU A 87 -12.42 -0.25 16.49
C GLU A 87 -13.70 -1.05 16.67
N LYS A 88 -14.27 -0.83 17.85
CA LYS A 88 -15.46 -1.47 18.39
C LYS A 88 -16.69 -1.57 17.48
N ASN A 89 -16.74 -1.08 16.23
CA ASN A 89 -17.91 -1.18 15.34
C ASN A 89 -17.65 -0.88 13.84
N GLY A 90 -16.40 -0.85 13.35
CA GLY A 90 -16.07 -0.43 11.97
C GLY A 90 -16.06 -1.58 10.96
N LYS A 91 -16.86 -1.49 9.89
CA LYS A 91 -16.74 -2.36 8.70
C LYS A 91 -15.58 -1.84 7.84
N ASN A 92 -14.51 -2.62 7.71
CA ASN A 92 -13.31 -2.21 6.98
C ASN A 92 -13.30 -2.77 5.56
N SER A 93 -12.81 -2.02 4.58
CA SER A 93 -12.53 -2.54 3.25
C SER A 93 -11.10 -2.31 2.82
N TYR A 94 -10.59 -3.23 2.01
CA TYR A 94 -9.27 -3.16 1.41
C TYR A 94 -9.40 -3.20 -0.11
N LEU A 95 -8.57 -2.45 -0.82
CA LEU A 95 -8.50 -2.48 -2.27
C LEU A 95 -7.20 -3.16 -2.69
N ILE A 96 -7.30 -4.24 -3.44
CA ILE A 96 -6.14 -4.93 -4.04
C ILE A 96 -6.16 -4.64 -5.54
N ILE A 97 -5.16 -3.87 -6.01
CA ILE A 97 -4.90 -3.60 -7.42
C ILE A 97 -3.86 -4.62 -7.88
N ASP A 98 -4.34 -5.69 -8.50
CA ASP A 98 -3.54 -6.83 -8.95
C ASP A 98 -3.19 -6.68 -10.43
N ILE A 99 -2.02 -6.11 -10.69
CA ILE A 99 -1.42 -5.95 -12.02
C ILE A 99 -0.81 -7.28 -12.48
N SER A 100 -0.21 -8.05 -11.58
CA SER A 100 0.45 -9.33 -11.89
C SER A 100 -0.51 -10.52 -12.02
N SER A 101 -1.79 -10.34 -11.66
CA SER A 101 -2.83 -11.38 -11.66
C SER A 101 -2.50 -12.57 -10.74
N THR A 102 -1.87 -12.30 -9.60
CA THR A 102 -1.37 -13.32 -8.65
C THR A 102 -2.24 -13.51 -7.42
N TRP A 103 -3.13 -12.58 -7.10
CA TRP A 103 -3.93 -12.59 -5.87
C TRP A 103 -5.24 -13.35 -5.99
N LYS A 104 -5.87 -13.34 -7.18
CA LYS A 104 -7.23 -13.87 -7.37
C LYS A 104 -7.45 -15.27 -6.80
N GLN A 105 -6.59 -16.22 -7.16
CA GLN A 105 -6.72 -17.61 -6.73
C GLN A 105 -6.59 -17.74 -5.21
N TYR A 106 -5.66 -16.99 -4.61
CA TYR A 106 -5.47 -16.99 -3.17
C TYR A 106 -6.66 -16.39 -2.42
N LEU A 107 -7.25 -15.30 -2.93
CA LEU A 107 -8.45 -14.71 -2.34
C LEU A 107 -9.63 -15.68 -2.37
N ILE A 108 -9.86 -16.36 -3.49
CA ILE A 108 -10.90 -17.39 -3.60
C ILE A 108 -10.68 -18.49 -2.56
N GLU A 109 -9.46 -19.05 -2.48
CA GLU A 109 -9.13 -20.10 -1.51
C GLU A 109 -9.25 -19.65 -0.05
N LEU A 110 -8.91 -18.40 0.25
CA LEU A 110 -9.00 -17.83 1.59
C LEU A 110 -10.47 -17.74 2.03
N PHE A 111 -11.32 -17.09 1.24
CA PHE A 111 -12.73 -16.92 1.59
C PHE A 111 -13.56 -18.21 1.45
N ASP A 112 -13.20 -19.13 0.55
CA ASP A 112 -13.88 -20.44 0.45
C ASP A 112 -13.62 -21.33 1.67
N ARG A 113 -12.39 -21.32 2.20
CA ARG A 113 -12.05 -22.06 3.43
C ARG A 113 -12.77 -21.49 4.64
N GLU A 114 -12.85 -20.17 4.72
CA GLU A 114 -13.34 -19.46 5.89
C GLU A 114 -14.85 -19.17 5.86
N ASN A 115 -15.55 -19.40 4.73
CA ASN A 115 -17.02 -19.38 4.66
C ASN A 115 -17.69 -20.38 5.65
N ASN A 116 -16.93 -21.31 6.24
CA ASN A 116 -17.38 -22.21 7.31
C ASN A 116 -17.16 -21.66 8.74
N GLN A 117 -16.49 -20.52 8.90
CA GLN A 117 -16.24 -19.84 10.18
C GLN A 117 -16.68 -18.38 10.05
N THR A 118 -17.94 -18.14 10.37
CA THR A 118 -18.59 -16.84 10.31
C THR A 118 -17.87 -15.80 11.19
N ASN A 119 -17.33 -14.72 10.58
CA ASN A 119 -17.39 -13.30 11.03
C ASN A 119 -16.28 -12.43 10.40
N PHE A 120 -16.14 -12.38 9.07
CA PHE A 120 -15.34 -11.31 8.46
C PHE A 120 -16.13 -10.00 8.52
N THR A 121 -15.61 -9.03 9.27
CA THR A 121 -16.06 -7.64 9.24
C THR A 121 -15.37 -6.84 8.12
N THR A 122 -14.59 -7.53 7.28
CA THR A 122 -13.75 -6.94 6.24
C THR A 122 -14.21 -7.33 4.85
N SER A 123 -14.30 -6.35 3.93
CA SER A 123 -14.48 -6.62 2.50
C SER A 123 -13.20 -6.32 1.70
N ILE A 124 -12.99 -7.05 0.63
CA ILE A 124 -11.88 -6.85 -0.30
C ILE A 124 -12.45 -6.50 -1.66
N ASN A 125 -12.11 -5.31 -2.13
CA ASN A 125 -12.33 -4.89 -3.50
C ASN A 125 -11.10 -5.28 -4.31
N TYR A 126 -11.27 -6.19 -5.26
CA TYR A 126 -10.23 -6.72 -6.13
C TYR A 126 -10.32 -6.08 -7.52
N MET A 127 -9.28 -5.36 -7.91
CA MET A 127 -9.15 -4.74 -9.23
C MET A 127 -8.08 -5.47 -10.03
N ASN A 128 -8.52 -6.13 -11.10
CA ASN A 128 -7.66 -6.72 -12.12
C ASN A 128 -8.33 -6.51 -13.47
N SER A 129 -7.77 -5.61 -14.26
CA SER A 129 -8.33 -5.20 -15.55
C SER A 129 -7.22 -4.80 -16.50
N PHE A 130 -7.43 -4.98 -17.80
CA PHE A 130 -6.50 -4.49 -18.82
C PHE A 130 -6.28 -2.97 -18.75
N SER A 131 -7.26 -2.24 -18.21
CA SER A 131 -7.19 -0.79 -18.09
C SER A 131 -6.16 -0.29 -17.08
N ILE A 132 -5.66 -1.13 -16.16
CA ILE A 132 -4.69 -0.74 -15.13
C ILE A 132 -3.25 -1.21 -15.41
N LEU A 133 -3.01 -1.84 -16.57
CA LEU A 133 -1.70 -2.42 -16.92
C LEU A 133 -0.66 -1.37 -17.36
N ASN A 134 -1.04 -0.10 -17.47
CA ASN A 134 -0.15 1.02 -17.80
C ASN A 134 -0.33 2.17 -16.79
N MET A 135 0.64 3.10 -16.72
CA MET A 135 0.66 4.16 -15.69
C MET A 135 -0.56 5.06 -15.79
N ASP A 136 -0.94 5.45 -17.00
CA ASP A 136 -2.08 6.36 -17.23
C ASP A 136 -3.39 5.72 -16.78
N GLY A 137 -3.56 4.44 -17.09
CA GLY A 137 -4.68 3.62 -16.68
C GLY A 137 -4.81 3.49 -15.16
N LEU A 138 -3.70 3.18 -14.48
CA LEU A 138 -3.64 3.15 -13.02
C LEU A 138 -3.97 4.52 -12.42
N ILE A 139 -3.37 5.60 -12.93
CA ILE A 139 -3.62 6.97 -12.46
C ILE A 139 -5.08 7.35 -12.66
N ASN A 140 -5.67 7.05 -13.82
CA ASN A 140 -7.07 7.35 -14.12
C ASN A 140 -8.02 6.61 -13.17
N PHE A 141 -7.73 5.35 -12.87
CA PHE A 141 -8.51 4.60 -11.88
C PHE A 141 -8.40 5.21 -10.48
N LEU A 142 -7.19 5.54 -10.01
CA LEU A 142 -6.97 6.14 -8.70
C LEU A 142 -7.56 7.56 -8.60
N MET A 143 -7.53 8.34 -9.68
CA MET A 143 -8.19 9.65 -9.77
C MET A 143 -9.70 9.51 -9.66
N GLN A 144 -10.27 8.52 -10.36
CA GLN A 144 -11.69 8.21 -10.25
C GLN A 144 -12.04 7.71 -8.85
N LEU A 145 -11.20 6.87 -8.22
CA LEU A 145 -11.40 6.44 -6.84
C LEU A 145 -11.47 7.64 -5.88
N ASN A 146 -10.62 8.65 -6.08
CA ASN A 146 -10.64 9.87 -5.27
C ASN A 146 -11.86 10.76 -5.55
N GLY A 147 -12.36 10.81 -6.79
CA GLY A 147 -13.47 11.68 -7.20
C GLY A 147 -14.86 11.06 -7.02
N SER A 148 -15.01 9.78 -7.36
CA SER A 148 -16.25 9.00 -7.26
C SER A 148 -15.93 7.56 -6.81
N PRO A 149 -15.67 7.35 -5.50
CA PRO A 149 -15.22 6.06 -4.97
C PRO A 149 -16.20 4.92 -5.26
N ILE A 150 -17.51 5.17 -5.15
CA ILE A 150 -18.54 4.17 -5.40
C ILE A 150 -18.46 3.66 -6.84
N ASP A 151 -18.30 4.55 -7.82
CA ASP A 151 -18.24 4.17 -9.23
C ASP A 151 -16.91 3.51 -9.60
N ALA A 152 -15.82 3.88 -8.92
CA ALA A 152 -14.55 3.19 -9.05
C ALA A 152 -14.62 1.77 -8.49
N LEU A 153 -15.17 1.59 -7.28
CA LEU A 153 -15.27 0.30 -6.60
C LEU A 153 -16.27 -0.65 -7.25
N LYS A 154 -17.32 -0.14 -7.92
CA LYS A 154 -18.20 -0.96 -8.78
C LYS A 154 -17.47 -1.69 -9.92
N ARG A 155 -16.28 -1.21 -10.32
CA ARG A 155 -15.45 -1.88 -11.33
C ARG A 155 -14.60 -3.01 -10.73
N CYS A 156 -14.54 -3.11 -9.40
CA CYS A 156 -13.82 -4.15 -8.70
C CYS A 156 -14.73 -5.36 -8.45
N GLN A 157 -14.13 -6.55 -8.38
CA GLN A 157 -14.79 -7.74 -7.84
C GLN A 157 -14.76 -7.65 -6.31
N GLN A 158 -15.84 -8.03 -5.63
CA GLN A 158 -15.91 -7.97 -4.18
C GLN A 158 -15.78 -9.35 -3.55
N TYR A 159 -14.98 -9.44 -2.49
CA TYR A 159 -14.76 -10.64 -1.70
C TYR A 159 -15.01 -10.33 -0.21
N PRO A 160 -15.82 -11.12 0.51
CA PRO A 160 -16.67 -12.19 0.00
C PRO A 160 -17.80 -11.64 -0.89
N SER A 161 -18.18 -12.38 -1.93
CA SER A 161 -19.20 -11.97 -2.92
C SER A 161 -20.64 -11.92 -2.36
N THR A 162 -20.82 -12.29 -1.09
CA THR A 162 -22.12 -12.53 -0.45
C THR A 162 -22.61 -11.37 0.43
N SER A 163 -21.84 -10.28 0.57
CA SER A 163 -22.29 -9.14 1.36
C SER A 163 -23.47 -8.45 0.66
N SER A 164 -24.67 -8.64 1.20
CA SER A 164 -25.88 -7.84 0.90
C SER A 164 -25.73 -6.37 1.28
N ASP A 165 -24.62 -6.02 1.91
CA ASP A 165 -24.28 -4.68 2.34
C ASP A 165 -23.86 -3.81 1.16
N SER A 166 -24.38 -2.57 1.13
CA SER A 166 -23.93 -1.60 0.15
C SER A 166 -22.46 -1.22 0.39
N ILE A 167 -21.74 -1.00 -0.70
CA ILE A 167 -20.32 -0.55 -0.73
C ILE A 167 -20.09 0.62 0.22
N ASP A 168 -21.10 1.49 0.36
CA ASP A 168 -21.08 2.71 1.15
C ASP A 168 -20.94 2.48 2.67
N GLN A 169 -21.13 1.25 3.14
CA GLN A 169 -21.04 0.91 4.56
C GLN A 169 -19.61 0.61 5.03
N TYR A 170 -18.67 0.41 4.10
CA TYR A 170 -17.30 0.03 4.43
C TYR A 170 -16.35 1.21 4.31
N GLN A 171 -15.52 1.43 5.33
CA GLN A 171 -14.43 2.39 5.26
C GLN A 171 -13.24 1.78 4.52
N LEU A 172 -12.73 2.45 3.48
CA LEU A 172 -11.50 2.03 2.80
C LEU A 172 -10.30 2.22 3.74
N SER A 173 -9.79 1.12 4.29
CA SER A 173 -8.73 1.09 5.30
C SER A 173 -7.34 0.96 4.68
N GLY A 174 -7.23 0.29 3.52
CA GLY A 174 -5.94 0.08 2.88
C GLY A 174 -6.03 -0.16 1.38
N ILE A 175 -4.94 0.18 0.68
CA ILE A 175 -4.76 -0.06 -0.76
C ILE A 175 -3.47 -0.83 -0.95
N ILE A 176 -3.55 -1.98 -1.62
CA ILE A 176 -2.41 -2.79 -2.06
C ILE A 176 -2.27 -2.63 -3.57
N ILE A 177 -1.06 -2.33 -4.07
CA ILE A 177 -0.76 -2.28 -5.51
C ILE A 177 0.39 -3.24 -5.81
N ASP A 178 0.10 -4.26 -6.61
CA ASP A 178 1.03 -5.35 -6.90
C ASP A 178 1.02 -5.74 -8.39
N ASN A 179 2.07 -5.58 -9.19
CA ASN A 179 3.42 -5.08 -8.91
C ASN A 179 3.77 -3.88 -9.81
N LEU A 180 4.26 -2.79 -9.23
CA LEU A 180 4.52 -1.54 -9.96
C LEU A 180 5.68 -1.66 -10.98
N SER A 181 6.56 -2.66 -10.84
CA SER A 181 7.67 -2.87 -11.79
C SER A 181 7.19 -3.15 -13.21
N TYR A 182 6.02 -3.76 -13.39
CA TYR A 182 5.43 -3.99 -14.72
C TYR A 182 5.05 -2.70 -15.46
N ILE A 183 4.74 -1.65 -14.71
CA ILE A 183 4.28 -0.39 -15.27
C ILE A 183 5.45 0.56 -15.54
N SER A 184 6.55 0.39 -14.81
CA SER A 184 7.76 1.21 -14.90
C SER A 184 8.54 1.07 -16.22
N SER A 185 8.40 -0.05 -16.92
CA SER A 185 9.26 -0.42 -18.06
C SER A 185 8.78 0.14 -19.41
N SER A 186 7.54 0.65 -19.48
CA SER A 186 6.87 0.89 -20.77
C SER A 186 7.01 2.32 -21.33
N SER A 187 7.57 3.31 -20.61
CA SER A 187 7.64 4.67 -21.15
C SER A 187 8.89 5.47 -20.77
N SER A 188 9.42 6.19 -21.75
CA SER A 188 10.47 7.21 -21.62
C SER A 188 10.05 8.44 -20.79
N SER A 189 8.81 8.47 -20.31
CA SER A 189 8.20 9.52 -19.47
C SER A 189 8.15 9.17 -17.97
N SER A 190 8.77 8.06 -17.56
CA SER A 190 8.71 7.54 -16.18
C SER A 190 9.14 8.53 -15.09
N THR A 191 9.96 9.54 -15.42
CA THR A 191 10.43 10.55 -14.47
C THR A 191 9.33 11.50 -13.96
N SER A 192 8.28 11.77 -14.73
CA SER A 192 7.18 12.65 -14.31
C SER A 192 5.97 11.92 -13.73
N THR A 193 5.78 10.64 -14.09
CA THR A 193 4.58 9.87 -13.73
C THR A 193 4.62 9.32 -12.30
N PHE A 194 5.79 8.90 -11.79
CA PHE A 194 5.91 8.40 -10.41
C PHE A 194 5.70 9.48 -9.34
N PRO A 195 6.21 10.72 -9.48
CA PRO A 195 5.85 11.81 -8.58
C PRO A 195 4.35 12.11 -8.58
N LEU A 196 3.68 12.02 -9.73
CA LEU A 196 2.23 12.17 -9.83
C LEU A 196 1.49 11.03 -9.11
N LEU A 197 1.91 9.78 -9.32
CA LEU A 197 1.37 8.62 -8.61
C LEU A 197 1.51 8.79 -7.10
N LEU A 198 2.71 9.15 -6.61
CA LEU A 198 2.93 9.38 -5.18
C LEU A 198 2.03 10.48 -4.62
N LYS A 199 1.88 11.60 -5.33
CA LYS A 199 0.96 12.68 -4.93
C LYS A 199 -0.48 12.18 -4.84
N LEU A 200 -0.91 11.37 -5.80
CA LEU A 200 -2.25 10.80 -5.83
C LEU A 200 -2.47 9.79 -4.70
N LEU A 201 -1.49 8.93 -4.40
CA LEU A 201 -1.51 8.03 -3.25
C LEU A 201 -1.63 8.82 -1.93
N LYS A 202 -0.84 9.89 -1.76
CA LYS A 202 -0.94 10.78 -0.59
C LYS A 202 -2.30 11.49 -0.52
N LEU A 203 -2.88 11.85 -1.67
CA LEU A 203 -4.22 12.44 -1.75
C LEU A 203 -5.29 11.43 -1.31
N LEU A 204 -5.25 10.19 -1.81
CA LEU A 204 -6.17 9.12 -1.40
C LEU A 204 -6.11 8.88 0.11
N ARG A 205 -4.91 8.81 0.68
CA ARG A 205 -4.73 8.74 2.13
C ARG A 205 -5.36 9.93 2.85
N LYS A 206 -5.18 11.15 2.35
CA LYS A 206 -5.79 12.34 2.95
C LYS A 206 -7.31 12.31 2.87
N SER A 207 -7.87 11.78 1.78
CA SER A 207 -9.32 11.70 1.53
C SER A 207 -10.00 10.58 2.32
N PHE A 208 -9.38 9.41 2.41
CA PHE A 208 -10.00 8.19 2.98
C PHE A 208 -9.40 7.75 4.31
N GLY A 209 -8.23 8.26 4.69
CA GLY A 209 -7.48 7.80 5.86
C GLY A 209 -6.77 6.47 5.64
N CYS A 210 -6.82 5.88 4.44
CA CYS A 210 -6.25 4.58 4.15
C CYS A 210 -4.71 4.56 4.25
N TRP A 211 -4.16 3.41 4.59
CA TRP A 211 -2.74 3.11 4.36
C TRP A 211 -2.52 2.59 2.93
N ILE A 212 -1.27 2.60 2.48
CA ILE A 212 -0.90 2.22 1.11
C ILE A 212 0.31 1.29 1.16
N PHE A 213 0.15 0.12 0.53
CA PHE A 213 1.21 -0.87 0.38
C PHE A 213 1.46 -1.10 -1.10
N THR A 214 2.70 -0.93 -1.54
CA THR A 214 3.08 -1.10 -2.94
C THR A 214 4.21 -2.08 -3.06
N THR A 215 4.31 -2.79 -4.17
CA THR A 215 5.40 -3.75 -4.40
C THR A 215 6.18 -3.40 -5.66
N SER A 216 7.46 -3.77 -5.66
CA SER A 216 8.36 -3.74 -6.80
C SER A 216 9.26 -4.96 -6.81
N TYR A 217 9.79 -5.27 -7.99
CA TYR A 217 10.93 -6.15 -8.10
C TYR A 217 12.24 -5.44 -7.76
N GLY A 218 13.21 -6.25 -7.31
CA GLY A 218 14.58 -5.80 -7.14
C GLY A 218 15.33 -5.60 -8.46
N ILE A 219 16.58 -5.18 -8.33
CA ILE A 219 17.43 -4.74 -9.44
C ILE A 219 17.58 -5.78 -10.57
N SER A 220 17.52 -7.07 -10.24
CA SER A 220 17.66 -8.18 -11.18
C SER A 220 16.60 -8.17 -12.29
N TYR A 221 15.36 -7.80 -11.96
CA TYR A 221 14.26 -7.74 -12.93
C TYR A 221 14.55 -6.75 -14.06
N TYR A 222 15.06 -5.58 -13.71
CA TYR A 222 15.29 -4.48 -14.64
C TYR A 222 16.53 -4.63 -15.50
N LYS A 223 17.46 -5.54 -15.13
CA LYS A 223 18.58 -5.88 -16.02
C LYS A 223 18.08 -6.55 -17.29
N GLY A 224 16.88 -7.15 -17.26
CA GLY A 224 16.30 -7.88 -18.38
C GLY A 224 16.99 -9.22 -18.61
N ILE A 225 16.51 -9.95 -19.60
CA ILE A 225 17.09 -11.24 -19.99
C ILE A 225 18.52 -10.99 -20.49
N GLU A 226 19.48 -11.73 -19.95
CA GLU A 226 20.90 -11.63 -20.31
C GLU A 226 21.49 -10.22 -20.18
N ASN A 227 20.99 -9.42 -19.22
CA ASN A 227 21.40 -8.03 -19.00
C ASN A 227 21.20 -7.11 -20.23
N SER A 228 20.30 -7.48 -21.15
CA SER A 228 20.01 -6.72 -22.37
C SER A 228 19.58 -5.27 -22.14
N LEU A 229 19.05 -4.96 -20.96
CA LEU A 229 18.62 -3.61 -20.58
C LEU A 229 19.69 -2.84 -19.78
N GLU A 230 20.76 -3.50 -19.33
CA GLU A 230 21.84 -2.87 -18.55
C GLU A 230 22.70 -1.95 -19.43
N SER A 231 22.82 -2.25 -20.73
CA SER A 231 23.61 -1.47 -21.70
C SER A 231 22.79 -0.50 -22.57
N SER A 232 21.48 -0.34 -22.31
CA SER A 232 20.63 0.53 -23.12
C SER A 232 20.89 2.02 -22.82
N PRO A 233 20.95 2.92 -23.82
CA PRO A 233 21.04 4.35 -23.55
C PRO A 233 19.83 4.90 -22.77
N SER A 234 18.68 4.21 -22.78
CA SER A 234 17.52 4.55 -21.94
C SER A 234 17.67 4.20 -20.46
N SER A 235 18.60 3.31 -20.11
CA SER A 235 18.96 3.01 -18.72
C SER A 235 20.05 3.93 -18.17
N SER A 236 20.64 4.82 -18.98
CA SER A 236 21.61 5.83 -18.50
C SER A 236 21.03 6.81 -17.48
N SER A 237 19.74 7.17 -17.58
CA SER A 237 19.04 8.00 -16.58
C SER A 237 18.74 7.23 -15.28
N ILE A 238 18.59 5.91 -15.38
CA ILE A 238 18.43 4.98 -14.26
C ILE A 238 19.80 4.71 -13.59
N HIS A 239 20.88 4.64 -14.39
CA HIS A 239 22.25 4.43 -13.94
C HIS A 239 22.84 5.64 -13.21
N LEU A 240 22.45 6.86 -13.61
CA LEU A 240 22.91 8.11 -12.98
C LEU A 240 22.38 8.32 -11.55
N GLN A 241 21.30 7.64 -11.14
CA GLN A 241 20.81 7.69 -9.75
C GLN A 241 21.58 6.76 -8.80
N GLN A 242 22.36 5.80 -9.31
CA GLN A 242 23.04 4.79 -8.48
C GLN A 242 24.25 5.32 -7.69
N HIS A 243 24.77 6.50 -8.01
CA HIS A 243 25.98 6.98 -7.36
C HIS A 243 25.78 7.57 -5.96
N SER A 244 24.53 7.77 -5.51
CA SER A 244 24.28 8.43 -4.22
C SER A 244 23.87 7.48 -3.08
N LYS A 245 23.01 6.46 -3.32
CA LYS A 245 22.64 5.42 -2.34
C LYS A 245 22.24 4.13 -3.06
N LYS A 246 22.85 2.99 -2.70
CA LYS A 246 22.58 1.67 -3.31
C LYS A 246 21.21 1.11 -2.87
N LEU A 247 20.12 1.63 -3.43
CA LEU A 247 18.80 1.00 -3.30
C LEU A 247 18.77 -0.31 -4.10
N PRO A 248 18.13 -1.39 -3.60
CA PRO A 248 18.08 -2.69 -4.27
C PRO A 248 17.03 -2.75 -5.40
N THR A 249 16.59 -1.61 -5.93
CA THR A 249 15.60 -1.48 -7.01
C THR A 249 15.91 -0.24 -7.87
N TYR A 250 15.36 -0.18 -9.08
CA TYR A 250 15.48 0.98 -9.98
C TYR A 250 14.28 1.92 -9.95
N PHE A 251 13.44 1.82 -8.91
CA PHE A 251 12.38 2.80 -8.70
C PHE A 251 12.95 4.21 -8.49
N PRO A 252 12.30 5.27 -9.02
CA PRO A 252 12.77 6.63 -8.85
C PRO A 252 12.89 7.01 -7.36
N GLU A 253 14.00 7.64 -6.99
CA GLU A 253 14.23 8.11 -5.60
C GLU A 253 13.10 9.00 -5.09
N SER A 254 12.49 9.80 -5.96
CA SER A 254 11.35 10.66 -5.60
C SER A 254 10.14 9.87 -5.08
N PHE A 255 9.95 8.64 -5.55
CA PHE A 255 8.87 7.76 -5.11
C PHE A 255 9.26 7.08 -3.80
N ILE A 256 10.48 6.52 -3.74
CA ILE A 256 11.01 5.79 -2.59
C ILE A 256 11.16 6.69 -1.35
N ASN A 257 11.72 7.89 -1.50
CA ASN A 257 11.81 8.89 -0.43
C ASN A 257 10.43 9.38 0.05
N GLY A 258 9.37 9.06 -0.69
CA GLY A 258 7.99 9.36 -0.33
C GLY A 258 7.34 8.36 0.62
N MET A 259 7.99 7.24 0.89
CA MET A 259 7.50 6.13 1.73
C MET A 259 7.94 6.30 3.18
N ASP A 260 7.12 5.82 4.12
CA ASP A 260 7.49 5.79 5.54
C ASP A 260 8.30 4.54 5.88
N MET A 261 8.10 3.46 5.13
CA MET A 261 8.81 2.20 5.31
C MET A 261 9.13 1.56 3.96
N ILE A 262 10.37 1.11 3.81
CA ILE A 262 10.81 0.32 2.65
C ILE A 262 11.28 -1.04 3.17
N LEU A 263 10.68 -2.09 2.64
CA LEU A 263 10.97 -3.46 2.99
C LEU A 263 11.72 -4.12 1.84
N LEU A 264 12.78 -4.85 2.14
CA LEU A 264 13.42 -5.77 1.21
C LEU A 264 13.13 -7.21 1.64
N HIS A 265 12.46 -7.94 0.78
CA HIS A 265 12.18 -9.35 0.93
C HIS A 265 13.37 -10.18 0.43
N GLU A 266 14.26 -10.58 1.34
CA GLU A 266 15.46 -11.37 1.01
C GLU A 266 15.24 -12.87 1.19
N THR A 267 14.29 -13.28 2.04
CA THR A 267 14.04 -14.69 2.38
C THR A 267 12.54 -14.98 2.33
N GLU A 268 12.14 -16.21 1.99
CA GLU A 268 10.73 -16.62 1.79
C GLU A 268 9.78 -16.20 2.93
N LEU A 269 10.28 -16.14 4.17
CA LEU A 269 9.46 -15.87 5.36
C LEU A 269 9.61 -14.46 5.93
N LYS A 270 10.70 -13.73 5.63
CA LYS A 270 11.02 -12.49 6.32
C LYS A 270 11.59 -11.41 5.42
N SER A 271 11.24 -10.18 5.76
CA SER A 271 11.73 -8.96 5.10
C SER A 271 12.56 -8.13 6.07
N ARG A 272 13.53 -7.37 5.56
CA ARG A 272 14.28 -6.37 6.35
C ARG A 272 13.78 -4.97 6.03
N ILE A 273 13.80 -4.07 7.01
CA ILE A 273 13.59 -2.64 6.78
C ILE A 273 14.91 -2.05 6.23
N LEU A 274 14.82 -1.24 5.18
CA LEU A 274 15.95 -0.50 4.58
C LEU A 274 16.11 0.90 5.17
#